data_AF-A0A2P2LAE0-F1
#
_entry.id   AF-A0A2P2LAE0-F1
#
_cell.length_a   1.000
_cell.length_b   1.000
_cell.length_c   1.000
_cell.angle_alpha   90.00
_cell.angle_beta   90.00
_cell.angle_gamma   90.00
#
_symmetry.space_group_name_H-M   'P 1'
#
loop_
_entity.id
_entity.type
_entity.pdbx_description
1 polymer ?
#
loop_
_entity_poly.entity_id
_entity_poly.type
_entity_poly.pdbx_seq_one_letter_code
_entity_poly.pdbx_strand_id
1 'polypeptide(L)'
;MMFIPASDDTELKLTNYAENVEVHFASRKKMEILAKARDLLLHCDFAINQEYIRKDPALKDGGTAVSSKHVVDLLFLSETCVVSQAALQLMELVHRALKDICLSSPRVALEFYHAARDAILLYEAVIPVKLERQLDSINHVAVLMHNDCLYLSQEIFGLAFQYRPDFPTPMKENAVFVDMAPRFHMMAEEILERQIQIVICNLKEAIDGADGFQNTHQMKQFESAKFSLEQVVFILEKVHIIWEPLLLPHTYKKSMCRVLESVFGRIVREILLLDDMAAEETLQLQRLIHLMLESLSSLRESLMAVIQKEKLDESSRYSLNDLIPSLRKICKLAELLDMPLKSITAAWETGELLTFGFTISEVEDFIKAIFADSPLRKECLWRIENVSS
;
A
#
# COMPACT_ATOMS: atom_id res chain seq x y z
N MET A 1 16.25 81.60 7.80
CA MET A 1 15.05 80.76 7.99
C MET A 1 15.01 79.76 6.84
N MET A 2 15.34 78.50 7.13
CA MET A 2 15.01 77.36 6.28
C MET A 2 13.50 77.15 6.33
N PHE A 3 12.88 76.87 5.18
CA PHE A 3 11.84 75.84 5.07
C PHE A 3 11.91 75.28 3.64
N ILE A 4 12.59 74.14 3.50
CA ILE A 4 12.45 73.23 2.37
C ILE A 4 11.14 72.46 2.65
N PRO A 5 10.16 72.39 1.74
CA PRO A 5 8.97 71.57 1.97
C PRO A 5 9.34 70.09 1.78
N ALA A 6 9.23 69.32 2.85
CA ALA A 6 9.38 67.87 2.84
C ALA A 6 8.09 67.15 2.36
N SER A 7 7.45 67.62 1.28
CA SER A 7 6.16 67.10 0.80
C SER A 7 6.23 66.21 -0.44
N ASP A 8 7.18 66.46 -1.37
CA ASP A 8 7.23 65.76 -2.66
C ASP A 8 7.48 64.25 -2.53
N ASP A 9 8.35 63.84 -1.59
CA ASP A 9 8.71 62.43 -1.43
C ASP A 9 7.53 61.59 -0.89
N THR A 10 6.62 62.20 -0.12
CA THR A 10 5.43 61.54 0.42
C THR A 10 4.31 61.43 -0.62
N GLU A 11 4.09 62.47 -1.43
CA GLU A 11 3.13 62.45 -2.54
C GLU A 11 3.57 61.49 -3.65
N LEU A 12 4.87 61.46 -3.98
CA LEU A 12 5.44 60.48 -4.91
C LEU A 12 5.28 59.04 -4.39
N LYS A 13 5.48 58.81 -3.09
CA LYS A 13 5.24 57.50 -2.46
C LYS A 13 3.78 57.08 -2.50
N LEU A 14 2.84 57.99 -2.21
CA LEU A 14 1.41 57.70 -2.25
C LEU A 14 0.92 57.46 -3.68
N THR A 15 1.42 58.22 -4.65
CA THR A 15 1.11 58.03 -6.07
C THR A 15 1.64 56.70 -6.58
N ASN A 16 2.91 56.37 -6.29
CA ASN A 16 3.51 55.09 -6.63
C ASN A 16 2.78 53.90 -5.97
N TYR A 17 2.32 54.06 -4.73
CA TYR A 17 1.51 53.05 -4.05
C TYR A 17 0.14 52.89 -4.71
N ALA A 18 -0.55 54.00 -5.04
CA ALA A 18 -1.84 53.99 -5.72
C ALA A 18 -1.78 53.36 -7.11
N GLU A 19 -0.69 53.60 -7.85
CA GLU A 19 -0.44 53.00 -9.17
C GLU A 19 -0.15 51.48 -9.09
N ASN A 20 0.31 50.98 -7.93
CA ASN A 20 0.68 49.58 -7.71
C ASN A 20 -0.26 48.82 -6.75
N VAL A 21 -1.49 49.31 -6.53
CA VAL A 21 -2.46 48.67 -5.63
C VAL A 21 -2.70 47.21 -5.96
N GLU A 22 -2.79 46.86 -7.25
CA GLU A 22 -2.95 45.45 -7.68
C GLU A 22 -1.78 44.57 -7.27
N VAL A 23 -0.55 45.08 -7.34
CA VAL A 23 0.67 44.34 -6.98
C VAL A 23 0.69 44.08 -5.47
N HIS A 24 0.39 45.10 -4.67
CA HIS A 24 0.31 44.96 -3.21
C HIS A 24 -0.82 44.01 -2.79
N PHE A 25 -1.99 44.11 -3.44
CA PHE A 25 -3.11 43.20 -3.21
C PHE A 25 -2.74 41.75 -3.56
N ALA A 26 -2.19 41.53 -4.75
CA ALA A 26 -1.82 40.21 -5.24
C ALA A 26 -0.77 39.54 -4.35
N SER A 27 0.30 40.27 -4.01
CA SER A 27 1.35 39.80 -3.11
C SER A 27 0.80 39.42 -1.73
N ARG A 28 -0.04 40.28 -1.13
CA ARG A 28 -0.65 40.01 0.18
C ARG A 28 -1.56 38.78 0.13
N LYS A 29 -2.36 38.65 -0.92
CA LYS A 29 -3.32 37.55 -1.05
C LYS A 29 -2.61 36.21 -1.32
N LYS A 30 -1.53 36.21 -2.13
CA LYS A 30 -0.64 35.05 -2.29
C LYS A 30 -0.08 34.60 -0.94
N MET A 31 0.47 35.52 -0.15
CA MET A 31 0.97 35.19 1.20
C MET A 31 -0.14 34.62 2.10
N GLU A 32 -1.36 35.16 2.03
CA GLU A 32 -2.51 34.66 2.78
C GLU A 32 -2.88 33.22 2.37
N ILE A 33 -2.91 32.92 1.07
CA ILE A 33 -3.20 31.57 0.55
C ILE A 33 -2.14 30.58 1.05
N LEU A 34 -0.85 30.92 0.91
CA LEU A 34 0.24 30.05 1.33
C LEU A 34 0.31 29.87 2.85
N ALA A 35 0.05 30.92 3.62
CA ALA A 35 -0.03 30.83 5.07
C ALA A 35 -1.17 29.89 5.50
N LYS A 36 -2.35 30.00 4.86
CA LYS A 36 -3.47 29.07 5.11
C LYS A 36 -3.12 27.64 4.74
N ALA A 37 -2.53 27.41 3.56
CA ALA A 37 -2.11 26.07 3.13
C ALA A 37 -1.14 25.45 4.14
N ARG A 38 -0.12 26.21 4.54
CA ARG A 38 0.86 25.77 5.55
C ARG A 38 0.21 25.46 6.90
N ASP A 39 -0.66 26.34 7.37
CA ASP A 39 -1.34 26.17 8.66
C ASP A 39 -2.20 24.91 8.69
N LEU A 40 -2.95 24.66 7.62
CA LEU A 40 -3.74 23.44 7.43
C LEU A 40 -2.87 22.18 7.49
N LEU A 41 -1.76 22.15 6.77
CA LEU A 41 -0.86 20.98 6.71
C LEU A 41 -0.15 20.74 8.06
N LEU A 42 0.25 21.81 8.75
CA LEU A 42 0.91 21.71 10.06
C LEU A 42 -0.04 21.25 11.16
N HIS A 43 -1.32 21.62 11.13
CA HIS A 43 -2.30 21.27 12.16
C HIS A 43 -3.20 20.08 11.80
N CYS A 44 -3.01 19.48 10.62
CA CYS A 44 -3.72 18.26 10.24
C CYS A 44 -3.50 17.13 11.25
N ASP A 45 -4.60 16.53 11.70
CA ASP A 45 -4.60 15.22 12.31
C ASP A 45 -4.97 14.16 11.26
N PHE A 46 -4.25 13.05 11.25
CA PHE A 46 -4.51 11.90 10.38
C PHE A 46 -5.40 10.86 11.07
N ALA A 47 -6.02 11.22 12.20
CA ALA A 47 -6.98 10.39 12.90
C ALA A 47 -8.20 10.06 12.02
N ILE A 48 -8.38 8.78 11.70
CA ILE A 48 -9.62 8.26 11.11
C ILE A 48 -10.56 7.86 12.25
N ASN A 49 -11.84 8.22 12.14
CA ASN A 49 -12.87 7.69 13.04
C ASN A 49 -12.89 6.15 12.95
N GLN A 50 -12.86 5.46 14.10
CA GLN A 50 -12.82 3.99 14.18
C GLN A 50 -13.95 3.25 13.44
N GLU A 51 -14.99 3.96 12.99
CA GLU A 51 -16.08 3.42 12.16
C GLU A 51 -15.62 2.84 10.81
N TYR A 52 -14.51 3.32 10.23
CA TYR A 52 -13.98 2.76 8.97
C TYR A 52 -13.19 1.47 9.16
N ILE A 53 -12.59 1.27 10.33
CA ILE A 53 -11.78 0.08 10.68
C ILE A 53 -12.69 -1.11 11.05
N ARG A 54 -13.97 -0.86 11.37
CA ARG A 54 -14.90 -1.84 11.96
C ARG A 54 -16.01 -2.35 11.03
N LYS A 55 -16.01 -2.02 9.74
CA LYS A 55 -17.09 -2.48 8.86
C LYS A 55 -16.94 -3.96 8.49
N ASP A 56 -17.57 -4.78 9.32
CA ASP A 56 -18.05 -6.12 8.98
C ASP A 56 -18.96 -6.06 7.73
N PRO A 57 -18.89 -6.98 6.75
CA PRO A 57 -19.68 -6.92 5.52
C PRO A 57 -21.18 -7.23 5.69
N ALA A 58 -21.67 -7.49 6.91
CA ALA A 58 -23.04 -7.91 7.15
C ALA A 58 -23.96 -6.72 7.50
N LEU A 59 -24.98 -6.54 6.66
CA LEU A 59 -26.13 -5.62 6.77
C LEU A 59 -25.84 -4.12 6.59
N LYS A 60 -26.35 -3.60 5.46
CA LYS A 60 -27.34 -2.49 5.48
C LYS A 60 -28.14 -2.50 4.17
N ASP A 61 -29.26 -3.20 4.23
CA ASP A 61 -30.43 -2.85 3.44
C ASP A 61 -31.13 -1.66 4.13
N GLY A 62 -31.52 -0.65 3.34
CA GLY A 62 -32.35 0.46 3.78
C GLY A 62 -31.70 1.62 4.55
N GLY A 63 -31.51 2.76 3.86
CA GLY A 63 -31.69 4.08 4.47
C GLY A 63 -30.44 4.97 4.62
N THR A 64 -30.39 6.01 3.78
CA THR A 64 -29.52 7.21 3.86
C THR A 64 -28.01 6.97 3.79
N ALA A 65 -27.47 7.15 2.58
CA ALA A 65 -26.04 7.33 2.36
C ALA A 65 -25.56 8.59 3.10
N VAL A 66 -25.06 8.39 4.31
CA VAL A 66 -24.20 9.39 4.96
C VAL A 66 -22.91 9.37 4.15
N SER A 67 -22.82 10.25 3.14
CA SER A 67 -21.56 10.58 2.48
C SER A 67 -20.59 10.98 3.60
N SER A 68 -19.70 10.08 3.92
CA SER A 68 -18.76 10.25 4.99
C SER A 68 -17.70 11.23 4.47
N LYS A 69 -17.53 12.38 5.12
CA LYS A 69 -16.78 13.57 4.63
C LYS A 69 -15.37 13.32 4.08
N HIS A 70 -14.80 12.14 4.28
CA HIS A 70 -13.45 11.73 3.90
C HIS A 70 -13.39 10.80 2.69
N VAL A 71 -14.53 10.32 2.18
CA VAL A 71 -14.58 9.46 0.99
C VAL A 71 -14.75 10.34 -0.24
N VAL A 72 -13.84 10.21 -1.20
CA VAL A 72 -13.83 10.96 -2.45
C VAL A 72 -13.93 10.03 -3.65
N ASP A 73 -14.63 10.48 -4.68
CA ASP A 73 -14.58 9.86 -6.01
C ASP A 73 -13.26 10.26 -6.68
N LEU A 74 -12.54 9.30 -7.25
CA LEU A 74 -11.33 9.60 -8.03
C LEU A 74 -11.73 10.03 -9.45
N LEU A 75 -11.18 11.14 -9.95
CA LEU A 75 -11.65 11.71 -11.23
C LEU A 75 -11.45 10.79 -12.44
N PHE A 76 -10.33 10.08 -12.51
CA PHE A 76 -10.00 9.21 -13.65
C PHE A 76 -9.96 7.72 -13.29
N LEU A 77 -10.24 7.38 -12.04
CA LEU A 77 -10.39 5.99 -11.58
C LEU A 77 -11.84 5.86 -11.11
N SER A 78 -12.63 4.92 -11.64
CA SER A 78 -14.06 4.77 -11.31
C SER A 78 -14.33 4.23 -9.89
N GLU A 79 -13.44 4.52 -8.95
CA GLU A 79 -13.38 4.02 -7.58
C GLU A 79 -13.42 5.18 -6.58
N THR A 80 -13.73 4.84 -5.32
CA THR A 80 -13.73 5.80 -4.21
C THR A 80 -12.55 5.53 -3.29
N CYS A 81 -12.02 6.60 -2.68
CA CYS A 81 -10.85 6.54 -1.83
C CYS A 81 -11.09 7.31 -0.53
N VAL A 82 -10.54 6.82 0.58
CA VAL A 82 -10.58 7.53 1.87
C VAL A 82 -9.34 8.41 1.99
N VAL A 83 -9.54 9.73 2.13
CA VAL A 83 -8.47 10.73 2.21
C VAL A 83 -8.52 11.50 3.53
N SER A 84 -7.39 12.08 3.90
CA SER A 84 -7.27 12.94 5.06
C SER A 84 -8.07 14.23 4.88
N GLN A 85 -8.44 14.84 6.02
CA GLN A 85 -9.06 16.16 6.02
C GLN A 85 -8.14 17.23 5.40
N ALA A 86 -6.82 17.09 5.54
CA ALA A 86 -5.89 18.05 4.98
C ALA A 86 -5.82 18.02 3.46
N ALA A 87 -5.81 16.84 2.84
CA ALA A 87 -5.82 16.74 1.38
C ALA A 87 -7.08 17.42 0.80
N LEU A 88 -8.24 17.17 1.43
CA LEU A 88 -9.51 17.82 1.07
C LEU A 88 -9.47 19.34 1.22
N GLN A 89 -9.07 19.84 2.40
CA GLN A 89 -9.03 21.27 2.67
C GLN A 89 -8.00 22.00 1.83
N LEU A 90 -6.87 21.36 1.54
CA LEU A 90 -5.86 21.89 0.63
C LEU A 90 -6.43 22.01 -0.78
N MET A 91 -7.07 20.96 -1.30
CA MET A 91 -7.65 21.01 -2.64
C MET A 91 -8.80 22.02 -2.73
N GLU A 92 -9.63 22.14 -1.68
CA GLU A 92 -10.65 23.19 -1.59
C GLU A 92 -10.04 24.60 -1.61
N LEU A 93 -8.90 24.81 -0.93
CA LEU A 93 -8.17 26.08 -0.98
C LEU A 93 -7.61 26.37 -2.38
N VAL A 94 -7.08 25.34 -3.06
CA VAL A 94 -6.61 25.43 -4.45
C VAL A 94 -7.76 25.80 -5.38
N HIS A 95 -8.89 25.09 -5.35
CA HIS A 95 -10.06 25.41 -6.17
C HIS A 95 -10.57 26.83 -5.92
N ARG A 96 -10.57 27.32 -4.67
CA ARG A 96 -10.93 28.71 -4.36
C ARG A 96 -9.96 29.69 -5.02
N ALA A 97 -8.65 29.47 -4.89
CA ALA A 97 -7.66 30.30 -5.56
C ALA A 97 -7.85 30.30 -7.08
N LEU A 98 -8.14 29.14 -7.70
CA LEU A 98 -8.39 29.05 -9.14
C LEU A 98 -9.67 29.76 -9.59
N LYS A 99 -10.74 29.73 -8.79
CA LYS A 99 -11.94 30.53 -9.05
C LYS A 99 -11.65 32.03 -8.98
N ASP A 100 -10.84 32.46 -8.02
CA ASP A 100 -10.44 33.86 -7.90
C ASP A 100 -9.58 34.32 -9.10
N ILE A 101 -8.76 33.44 -9.69
CA ILE A 101 -8.00 33.71 -10.93
C ILE A 101 -8.96 34.08 -12.08
N CYS A 102 -10.04 33.33 -12.26
CA CYS A 102 -11.02 33.56 -13.34
C CYS A 102 -11.68 34.95 -13.26
N LEU A 103 -11.69 35.57 -12.08
CA LEU A 103 -12.32 36.86 -11.82
C LEU A 103 -11.32 38.03 -11.74
N SER A 104 -10.02 37.75 -11.89
CA SER A 104 -8.93 38.71 -11.62
C SER A 104 -8.31 39.31 -12.88
N SER A 105 -7.63 40.46 -12.72
CA SER A 105 -6.78 41.02 -13.79
C SER A 105 -5.61 40.07 -14.10
N PRO A 106 -5.01 40.09 -15.32
CA PRO A 106 -3.91 39.18 -15.67
C PRO A 106 -2.73 39.18 -14.69
N ARG A 107 -2.41 40.35 -14.10
CA ARG A 107 -1.31 40.48 -13.13
C ARG A 107 -1.65 39.80 -11.80
N VAL A 108 -2.85 40.03 -11.27
CA VAL A 108 -3.31 39.42 -10.01
C VAL A 108 -3.50 37.92 -10.16
N ALA A 109 -4.12 37.52 -11.28
CA ALA A 109 -4.35 36.14 -11.65
C ALA A 109 -3.04 35.32 -11.69
N LEU A 110 -1.95 35.90 -12.20
CA LEU A 110 -0.64 35.24 -12.25
C LEU A 110 -0.10 34.90 -10.86
N GLU A 111 -0.18 35.84 -9.92
CA GLU A 111 0.25 35.57 -8.54
C GLU A 111 -0.60 34.51 -7.86
N PHE A 112 -1.91 34.47 -8.13
CA PHE A 112 -2.81 33.47 -7.55
C PHE A 112 -2.59 32.09 -8.16
N TYR A 113 -2.27 32.03 -9.45
CA TYR A 113 -1.84 30.80 -10.12
C TYR A 113 -0.57 30.24 -9.48
N HIS A 114 0.43 31.08 -9.24
CA HIS A 114 1.63 30.67 -8.51
C HIS A 114 1.30 30.24 -7.08
N ALA A 115 0.45 30.98 -6.37
CA ALA A 115 0.02 30.62 -5.01
C ALA A 115 -0.68 29.24 -4.97
N ALA A 116 -1.54 28.94 -5.95
CA ALA A 116 -2.24 27.65 -6.04
C ALA A 116 -1.25 26.49 -6.29
N ARG A 117 -0.29 26.68 -7.21
CA ARG A 117 0.78 25.69 -7.46
C ARG A 117 1.65 25.48 -6.24
N ASP A 118 2.12 26.57 -5.64
CA ASP A 118 2.98 26.52 -4.45
C ASP A 118 2.24 25.87 -3.27
N ALA A 119 0.93 26.11 -3.11
CA ALA A 119 0.10 25.45 -2.10
C ALA A 119 0.06 23.92 -2.28
N ILE A 120 -0.08 23.44 -3.52
CA ILE A 120 0.00 21.99 -3.82
C ILE A 120 1.37 21.45 -3.41
N LEU A 121 2.46 22.11 -3.84
CA LEU A 121 3.83 21.68 -3.54
C LEU A 121 4.16 21.72 -2.04
N LEU A 122 3.48 22.55 -1.24
CA LEU A 122 3.64 22.54 0.21
C LEU A 122 3.22 21.20 0.83
N TYR A 123 2.27 20.46 0.25
CA TYR A 123 1.91 19.13 0.76
C TYR A 123 3.12 18.20 0.68
N GLU A 124 3.73 18.11 -0.51
CA GLU A 124 4.93 17.29 -0.79
C GLU A 124 6.10 17.67 0.12
N ALA A 125 6.28 18.96 0.42
CA ALA A 125 7.38 19.43 1.25
C ALA A 125 7.15 19.23 2.77
N VAL A 126 5.90 19.28 3.24
CA VAL A 126 5.59 19.33 4.68
C VAL A 126 5.17 17.97 5.23
N ILE A 127 4.27 17.26 4.54
CA ILE A 127 3.61 16.08 5.10
C ILE A 127 4.58 14.89 5.28
N PRO A 128 5.44 14.53 4.30
CA PRO A 128 6.40 13.44 4.48
C PRO A 128 7.35 13.67 5.66
N VAL A 129 7.80 14.91 5.87
CA VAL A 129 8.69 15.27 7.00
C VAL A 129 7.94 15.20 8.33
N LYS A 130 6.70 15.71 8.37
CA LYS A 130 5.88 15.71 9.58
C LYS A 130 5.54 14.29 10.05
N LEU A 131 5.36 13.36 9.11
CA LEU A 131 4.86 12.00 9.38
C LEU A 131 5.92 10.92 9.19
N GLU A 132 7.20 11.28 9.18
CA GLU A 132 8.31 10.36 8.95
C GLU A 132 8.26 9.13 9.86
N ARG A 133 8.01 9.33 11.17
CA ARG A 133 7.90 8.23 12.14
C ARG A 133 6.75 7.28 11.85
N GLN A 134 5.64 7.81 11.35
CA GLN A 134 4.47 7.03 10.96
C GLN A 134 4.76 6.28 9.66
N LEU A 135 5.53 6.84 8.73
CA LEU A 135 5.97 6.11 7.54
C LEU A 135 6.87 4.91 7.87
N ASP A 136 7.53 4.90 9.03
CA ASP A 136 8.39 3.79 9.51
C ASP A 136 7.66 2.68 10.29
N SER A 137 6.33 2.72 10.37
CA SER A 137 5.58 1.70 11.13
C SER A 137 4.27 1.31 10.45
N ILE A 138 3.79 0.09 10.75
CA ILE A 138 2.48 -0.40 10.28
C ILE A 138 1.37 0.37 11.02
N ASN A 139 0.79 1.36 10.34
CA ASN A 139 -0.33 2.17 10.83
C ASN A 139 -1.19 2.71 9.66
N HIS A 140 -2.37 3.24 10.00
CA HIS A 140 -3.33 3.79 9.03
C HIS A 140 -2.88 5.12 8.41
N VAL A 141 -2.03 5.89 9.08
CA VAL A 141 -1.59 7.22 8.63
C VAL A 141 -0.79 7.10 7.33
N ALA A 142 0.13 6.14 7.24
CA ALA A 142 0.90 5.93 6.01
C ALA A 142 0.01 5.52 4.82
N VAL A 143 -1.02 4.70 5.06
CA VAL A 143 -1.98 4.28 4.03
C VAL A 143 -2.86 5.46 3.58
N LEU A 144 -3.27 6.32 4.51
CA LEU A 144 -3.95 7.57 4.15
C LEU A 144 -3.07 8.50 3.33
N MET A 145 -1.78 8.61 3.64
CA MET A 145 -0.87 9.44 2.84
C MET A 145 -0.77 8.92 1.41
N HIS A 146 -0.71 7.60 1.21
CA HIS A 146 -0.81 7.01 -0.13
C HIS A 146 -2.08 7.45 -0.85
N ASN A 147 -3.23 7.32 -0.19
CA ASN A 147 -4.53 7.73 -0.72
C ASN A 147 -4.62 9.22 -1.05
N ASP A 148 -4.14 10.08 -0.15
CA ASP A 148 -4.06 11.53 -0.36
C ASP A 148 -3.27 11.85 -1.61
N CYS A 149 -2.09 11.24 -1.78
CA CYS A 149 -1.24 11.49 -2.93
C CYS A 149 -1.88 11.00 -4.22
N LEU A 150 -2.57 9.86 -4.18
CA LEU A 150 -3.33 9.36 -5.32
C LEU A 150 -4.47 10.33 -5.68
N TYR A 151 -5.27 10.76 -4.71
CA TYR A 151 -6.34 11.72 -4.89
C TYR A 151 -5.84 13.06 -5.44
N LEU A 152 -4.81 13.65 -4.82
CA LEU A 152 -4.22 14.91 -5.25
C LEU A 152 -3.70 14.80 -6.70
N SER A 153 -3.05 13.70 -7.06
CA SER A 153 -2.62 13.46 -8.45
C SER A 153 -3.81 13.50 -9.42
N GLN A 154 -4.93 12.87 -9.08
CA GLN A 154 -6.13 12.81 -9.92
C GLN A 154 -6.75 14.20 -10.07
N GLU A 155 -6.94 14.93 -8.97
CA GLU A 155 -7.49 16.29 -8.99
C GLU A 155 -6.63 17.24 -9.82
N ILE A 156 -5.30 17.18 -9.66
CA ILE A 156 -4.35 18.05 -10.39
C ILE A 156 -4.50 17.89 -11.91
N PHE A 157 -4.73 16.67 -12.41
CA PHE A 157 -5.00 16.43 -13.84
C PHE A 157 -6.26 17.17 -14.32
N GLY A 158 -7.29 17.27 -13.48
CA GLY A 158 -8.56 17.93 -13.80
C GLY A 158 -8.53 19.46 -13.74
N LEU A 159 -7.62 20.07 -12.96
CA LEU A 159 -7.62 21.52 -12.71
C LEU A 159 -7.53 22.35 -14.00
N ALA A 160 -6.60 22.00 -14.89
CA ALA A 160 -6.43 22.75 -16.13
C ALA A 160 -7.66 22.62 -17.04
N PHE A 161 -8.27 21.43 -17.10
CA PHE A 161 -9.48 21.23 -17.89
C PHE A 161 -10.65 22.07 -17.35
N GLN A 162 -10.81 22.13 -16.04
CA GLN A 162 -11.92 22.82 -15.39
C GLN A 162 -11.83 24.36 -15.47
N TYR A 163 -10.64 24.95 -15.29
CA TYR A 163 -10.53 26.41 -15.08
C TYR A 163 -9.86 27.18 -16.23
N ARG A 164 -8.97 26.54 -16.99
CA ARG A 164 -8.20 27.22 -18.05
C ARG A 164 -9.06 27.97 -19.08
N PRO A 165 -10.26 27.51 -19.49
CA PRO A 165 -11.12 28.26 -20.42
C PRO A 165 -11.50 29.67 -19.93
N ASP A 166 -11.57 29.87 -18.61
CA ASP A 166 -12.04 31.10 -17.96
C ASP A 166 -10.89 32.01 -17.48
N PHE A 167 -9.64 31.57 -17.59
CA PHE A 167 -8.49 32.39 -17.18
C PHE A 167 -8.32 33.65 -18.03
N PRO A 168 -7.80 34.75 -17.47
CA PRO A 168 -7.54 35.95 -18.25
C PRO A 168 -6.41 35.72 -19.28
N THR A 169 -6.55 36.25 -20.50
CA THR A 169 -5.47 36.26 -21.50
C THR A 169 -4.33 37.16 -20.99
N PRO A 170 -3.04 36.75 -21.08
CA PRO A 170 -2.49 35.63 -21.84
C PRO A 170 -2.32 34.30 -21.07
N MET A 171 -2.82 34.19 -19.83
CA MET A 171 -2.58 33.01 -18.98
C MET A 171 -3.20 31.73 -19.52
N LYS A 172 -4.26 31.83 -20.33
CA LYS A 172 -4.87 30.68 -21.01
C LYS A 172 -3.85 29.83 -21.78
N GLU A 173 -2.79 30.40 -22.31
CA GLU A 173 -1.81 29.66 -23.10
C GLU A 173 -0.71 29.02 -22.23
N ASN A 174 -0.40 29.64 -21.09
CA ASN A 174 0.77 29.31 -20.28
C ASN A 174 0.45 28.56 -18.98
N ALA A 175 -0.82 28.49 -18.56
CA ALA A 175 -1.20 27.80 -17.33
C ALA A 175 -1.12 26.27 -17.50
N VAL A 176 -0.22 25.66 -16.71
CA VAL A 176 -0.01 24.20 -16.65
C VAL A 176 -0.17 23.72 -15.20
N PHE A 177 -0.79 22.55 -15.00
CA PHE A 177 -0.87 21.86 -13.70
C PHE A 177 -0.48 20.38 -13.80
N VAL A 178 -0.71 19.79 -14.97
CA VAL A 178 -0.42 18.38 -15.29
C VAL A 178 1.02 17.96 -15.02
N ASP A 179 1.96 18.90 -15.01
CA ASP A 179 3.36 18.65 -14.67
C ASP A 179 3.57 18.22 -13.21
N MET A 180 2.67 18.59 -12.30
CA MET A 180 2.78 18.25 -10.88
C MET A 180 2.15 16.90 -10.55
N ALA A 181 1.15 16.44 -11.30
CA ALA A 181 0.41 15.21 -10.99
C ALA A 181 1.32 13.95 -10.91
N PRO A 182 2.28 13.72 -11.84
CA PRO A 182 3.19 12.58 -11.75
C PRO A 182 4.00 12.51 -10.45
N ARG A 183 4.34 13.66 -9.85
CA ARG A 183 5.11 13.70 -8.59
C ARG A 183 4.29 13.11 -7.44
N PHE A 184 3.01 13.46 -7.35
CA PHE A 184 2.11 12.91 -6.35
C PHE A 184 1.78 11.44 -6.61
N HIS A 185 1.62 11.04 -7.88
CA HIS A 185 1.45 9.64 -8.22
C HIS A 185 2.66 8.79 -7.79
N MET A 186 3.87 9.22 -8.13
CA MET A 186 5.10 8.54 -7.69
C MET A 186 5.21 8.49 -6.16
N MET A 187 4.91 9.60 -5.47
CA MET A 187 4.93 9.63 -4.01
C MET A 187 3.92 8.64 -3.40
N ALA A 188 2.74 8.48 -4.01
CA ALA A 188 1.77 7.46 -3.61
C ALA A 188 2.35 6.04 -3.76
N GLU A 189 2.97 5.73 -4.90
CA GLU A 189 3.59 4.42 -5.15
C GLU A 189 4.76 4.14 -4.19
N GLU A 190 5.64 5.11 -3.96
CA GLU A 190 6.78 5.00 -3.05
C GLU A 190 6.34 4.75 -1.60
N ILE A 191 5.31 5.46 -1.12
CA ILE A 191 4.76 5.26 0.21
C ILE A 191 4.21 3.84 0.36
N LEU A 192 3.44 3.37 -0.62
CA LEU A 192 2.87 2.02 -0.59
C LEU A 192 3.97 0.95 -0.63
N GLU A 193 4.96 1.09 -1.51
CA GLU A 193 6.08 0.15 -1.58
C GLU A 193 6.86 0.12 -0.26
N ARG A 194 7.12 1.27 0.36
CA ARG A 194 7.76 1.35 1.68
C ARG A 194 6.94 0.60 2.73
N GLN A 195 5.62 0.75 2.75
CA GLN A 195 4.76 0.01 3.68
C GLN A 195 4.81 -1.50 3.45
N ILE A 196 4.80 -1.96 2.20
CA ILE A 196 4.95 -3.38 1.86
C ILE A 196 6.28 -3.92 2.38
N GLN A 197 7.38 -3.18 2.22
CA GLN A 197 8.69 -3.63 2.69
C GLN A 197 8.79 -3.67 4.20
N ILE A 198 8.23 -2.69 4.93
CA ILE A 198 8.17 -2.71 6.40
C ILE A 198 7.41 -3.95 6.89
N VAL A 199 6.26 -4.24 6.29
CA VAL A 199 5.47 -5.42 6.62
C VAL A 199 6.28 -6.70 6.38
N ILE A 200 6.92 -6.84 5.21
CA ILE A 200 7.76 -7.99 4.87
C ILE A 200 8.94 -8.14 5.85
N CYS A 201 9.59 -7.04 6.24
CA CYS A 201 10.70 -7.07 7.20
C CYS A 201 10.23 -7.56 8.58
N ASN A 202 9.15 -6.99 9.11
CA ASN A 202 8.59 -7.40 10.40
C ASN A 202 8.16 -8.87 10.40
N LEU A 203 7.61 -9.36 9.29
CA LEU A 203 7.23 -10.77 9.14
C LEU A 203 8.45 -11.69 9.11
N LYS A 204 9.54 -11.28 8.45
CA LYS A 204 10.81 -12.03 8.48
C LYS A 204 11.43 -12.06 9.87
N GLU A 205 11.44 -10.93 10.57
CA GLU A 205 11.89 -10.86 11.97
C GLU A 205 11.06 -11.75 12.89
N ALA A 206 9.75 -11.81 12.67
CA ALA A 206 8.87 -12.72 13.41
C ALA A 206 9.20 -14.20 13.12
N ILE A 207 9.51 -14.55 11.87
CA ILE A 207 9.95 -15.91 11.50
C ILE A 207 11.32 -16.22 12.13
N ASP A 208 12.27 -15.28 12.09
CA ASP A 208 13.61 -15.47 12.66
C ASP A 208 13.55 -15.72 14.18
N GLY A 209 12.48 -15.28 14.86
CA GLY A 209 12.18 -15.62 16.26
C GLY A 209 12.02 -17.13 16.53
N ALA A 210 11.79 -17.95 15.50
CA ALA A 210 11.72 -19.40 15.63
C ALA A 210 13.09 -20.03 15.91
N ASP A 211 14.19 -19.34 15.55
CA ASP A 211 15.55 -19.90 15.50
C ASP A 211 15.64 -21.15 14.59
N GLY A 212 14.88 -21.10 13.49
CA GLY A 212 14.71 -22.19 12.53
C GLY A 212 13.59 -23.18 12.90
N PHE A 213 13.15 -23.96 11.91
CA PHE A 213 12.09 -24.97 12.06
C PHE A 213 12.60 -26.39 12.37
N GLN A 214 13.87 -26.50 12.76
CA GLN A 214 14.54 -27.76 13.07
C GLN A 214 14.28 -28.24 14.50
N ASN A 215 14.38 -29.55 14.71
CA ASN A 215 14.17 -30.22 15.98
C ASN A 215 12.79 -29.98 16.62
N THR A 216 11.75 -29.74 15.82
CA THR A 216 10.39 -29.47 16.35
C THR A 216 9.74 -30.66 17.04
N HIS A 217 10.34 -31.86 16.95
CA HIS A 217 10.00 -32.99 17.82
C HIS A 217 10.30 -32.71 19.32
N GLN A 218 11.16 -31.73 19.62
CA GLN A 218 11.41 -31.24 20.97
C GLN A 218 10.41 -30.15 21.33
N MET A 219 9.74 -30.31 22.48
CA MET A 219 8.66 -29.41 22.91
C MET A 219 9.08 -27.93 22.96
N LYS A 220 10.34 -27.64 23.33
CA LYS A 220 10.83 -26.26 23.41
C LYS A 220 10.91 -25.60 22.03
N GLN A 221 11.45 -26.29 21.04
CA GLN A 221 11.57 -25.82 19.66
C GLN A 221 10.20 -25.73 18.99
N PHE A 222 9.31 -26.71 19.27
CA PHE A 222 7.92 -26.65 18.82
C PHE A 222 7.22 -25.37 19.29
N GLU A 223 7.28 -25.07 20.59
CA GLU A 223 6.63 -23.87 21.14
C GLU A 223 7.29 -22.58 20.62
N SER A 224 8.60 -22.57 20.37
CA SER A 224 9.30 -21.45 19.74
C SER A 224 8.81 -21.18 18.32
N ALA A 225 8.74 -22.22 17.49
CA ALA A 225 8.24 -22.14 16.12
C ALA A 225 6.75 -21.74 16.10
N LYS A 226 5.93 -22.33 16.97
CA LYS A 226 4.51 -22.01 17.11
C LYS A 226 4.31 -20.55 17.47
N PHE A 227 4.99 -20.05 18.51
CA PHE A 227 4.89 -18.65 18.92
C PHE A 227 5.29 -17.69 17.79
N SER A 228 6.33 -18.04 17.04
CA SER A 228 6.81 -17.24 15.89
C SER A 228 5.77 -17.19 14.77
N LEU A 229 5.12 -18.32 14.45
CA LEU A 229 4.02 -18.35 13.49
C LEU A 229 2.78 -17.59 14.01
N GLU A 230 2.49 -17.62 15.30
CA GLU A 230 1.43 -16.80 15.90
C GLU A 230 1.74 -15.30 15.77
N GLN A 231 3.00 -14.88 15.90
CA GLN A 231 3.41 -13.50 15.63
C GLN A 231 3.24 -13.12 14.15
N VAL A 232 3.58 -14.03 13.22
CA VAL A 232 3.35 -13.84 11.79
C VAL A 232 1.86 -13.62 11.49
N VAL A 233 0.98 -14.47 12.04
CA VAL A 233 -0.47 -14.35 11.89
C VAL A 233 -0.95 -13.01 12.44
N PHE A 234 -0.52 -12.63 13.66
CA PHE A 234 -0.89 -11.37 14.28
C PHE A 234 -0.51 -10.14 13.43
N ILE A 235 0.69 -10.13 12.85
CA ILE A 235 1.13 -9.04 11.97
C ILE A 235 0.27 -9.00 10.70
N LEU A 236 -0.02 -10.14 10.08
CA LEU A 236 -0.86 -10.23 8.87
C LEU A 236 -2.29 -9.74 9.14
N GLU A 237 -2.89 -10.12 10.27
CA GLU A 237 -4.21 -9.64 10.69
C GLU A 237 -4.21 -8.13 10.92
N LYS A 238 -3.20 -7.60 11.61
CA LYS A 238 -3.05 -6.15 11.80
C LYS A 238 -2.99 -5.40 10.46
N VAL A 239 -2.22 -5.93 9.51
CA VAL A 239 -2.09 -5.34 8.17
C VAL A 239 -3.43 -5.39 7.43
N HIS A 240 -4.10 -6.54 7.44
CA HIS A 240 -5.41 -6.73 6.83
C HIS A 240 -6.44 -5.70 7.34
N ILE A 241 -6.57 -5.56 8.67
CA ILE A 241 -7.49 -4.63 9.33
C ILE A 241 -7.23 -3.17 8.92
N ILE A 242 -5.97 -2.79 8.68
CA ILE A 242 -5.60 -1.42 8.31
C ILE A 242 -5.77 -1.20 6.80
N TRP A 243 -5.34 -2.14 5.97
CA TRP A 243 -5.20 -1.97 4.53
C TRP A 243 -6.51 -2.19 3.79
N GLU A 244 -7.28 -3.23 4.13
CA GLU A 244 -8.51 -3.57 3.41
C GLU A 244 -9.53 -2.40 3.35
N PRO A 245 -9.85 -1.70 4.45
CA PRO A 245 -10.85 -0.63 4.40
C PRO A 245 -10.35 0.68 3.77
N LEU A 246 -9.03 0.85 3.58
CA LEU A 246 -8.43 2.10 3.14
C LEU A 246 -7.90 2.05 1.71
N LEU A 247 -7.27 0.96 1.30
CA LEU A 247 -6.70 0.82 -0.03
C LEU A 247 -7.80 0.52 -1.05
N LEU A 248 -7.58 0.97 -2.29
CA LEU A 248 -8.40 0.53 -3.42
C LEU A 248 -8.36 -1.01 -3.54
N PRO A 249 -9.47 -1.67 -3.91
CA PRO A 249 -9.55 -3.13 -3.94
C PRO A 249 -8.40 -3.81 -4.70
N HIS A 250 -8.07 -3.30 -5.89
CA HIS A 250 -6.98 -3.81 -6.70
C HIS A 250 -5.61 -3.63 -6.03
N THR A 251 -5.39 -2.47 -5.42
CA THR A 251 -4.16 -2.13 -4.70
C THR A 251 -4.00 -3.00 -3.45
N TYR A 252 -5.06 -3.18 -2.67
CA TYR A 252 -5.09 -4.09 -1.53
C TYR A 252 -4.74 -5.52 -1.94
N LYS A 253 -5.46 -6.06 -2.93
CA LYS A 253 -5.23 -7.41 -3.47
C LYS A 253 -3.77 -7.61 -3.87
N LYS A 254 -3.23 -6.73 -4.72
CA LYS A 254 -1.85 -6.84 -5.22
C LYS A 254 -0.83 -6.76 -4.08
N SER A 255 -1.02 -5.82 -3.15
CA SER A 255 -0.10 -5.61 -2.03
C SER A 255 -0.12 -6.79 -1.07
N MET A 256 -1.31 -7.29 -0.72
CA MET A 256 -1.45 -8.41 0.21
C MET A 256 -0.94 -9.73 -0.40
N CYS A 257 -1.16 -9.98 -1.69
CA CYS A 257 -0.59 -11.15 -2.36
C CYS A 257 0.95 -11.14 -2.33
N ARG A 258 1.58 -9.97 -2.54
CA ARG A 258 3.06 -9.85 -2.44
C ARG A 258 3.58 -10.15 -1.04
N VAL A 259 2.89 -9.65 -0.01
CA VAL A 259 3.23 -9.91 1.39
C VAL A 259 3.13 -11.41 1.70
N LEU A 260 1.99 -12.03 1.37
CA LEU A 260 1.75 -13.45 1.62
C LEU A 260 2.74 -14.34 0.85
N GLU A 261 3.02 -14.03 -0.42
CA GLU A 261 4.00 -14.76 -1.23
C GLU A 261 5.39 -14.72 -0.58
N SER A 262 5.83 -13.55 -0.08
CA SER A 262 7.11 -13.44 0.61
C SER A 262 7.17 -14.27 1.90
N VAL A 263 6.09 -14.33 2.68
CA VAL A 263 6.06 -15.05 3.96
C VAL A 263 5.97 -16.55 3.76
N PHE A 264 5.02 -17.03 2.96
CA PHE A 264 4.89 -18.46 2.69
C PHE A 264 6.12 -18.99 1.97
N GLY A 265 6.68 -18.22 1.02
CA GLY A 265 7.91 -18.61 0.33
C GLY A 265 9.10 -18.75 1.28
N ARG A 266 9.19 -17.87 2.30
CA ARG A 266 10.23 -17.98 3.33
C ARG A 266 10.06 -19.24 4.19
N ILE A 267 8.86 -19.49 4.70
CA ILE A 267 8.56 -20.65 5.57
C ILE A 267 8.78 -21.96 4.81
N VAL A 268 8.24 -22.08 3.59
CA VAL A 268 8.41 -23.26 2.73
C VAL A 268 9.90 -23.54 2.51
N ARG A 269 10.68 -22.51 2.20
CA ARG A 269 12.11 -22.66 1.96
C ARG A 269 12.85 -23.14 3.22
N GLU A 270 12.55 -22.59 4.40
CA GLU A 270 13.21 -23.05 5.63
C GLU A 270 12.90 -24.51 5.96
N ILE A 271 11.65 -24.95 5.76
CA ILE A 271 11.26 -26.35 6.00
C ILE A 271 11.91 -27.29 4.98
N LEU A 272 11.97 -26.89 3.71
CA LEU A 272 12.58 -27.71 2.65
C LEU A 272 14.11 -27.81 2.75
N LEU A 273 14.76 -26.91 3.50
CA LEU A 273 16.20 -26.93 3.75
C LEU A 273 16.58 -27.73 5.01
N LEU A 274 15.63 -28.36 5.69
CA LEU A 274 15.91 -29.21 6.84
C LEU A 274 16.54 -30.53 6.39
N ASP A 275 17.59 -30.95 7.09
CA ASP A 275 18.23 -32.25 6.95
C ASP A 275 17.87 -33.15 8.15
N ASP A 276 17.93 -34.48 7.95
CA ASP A 276 17.77 -35.50 9.00
C ASP A 276 16.52 -35.32 9.92
N MET A 277 15.35 -35.13 9.32
CA MET A 277 14.09 -35.00 10.03
C MET A 277 13.63 -36.32 10.65
N ALA A 278 13.33 -36.29 11.96
CA ALA A 278 12.67 -37.41 12.63
C ALA A 278 11.20 -37.56 12.19
N ALA A 279 10.64 -38.76 12.24
CA ALA A 279 9.22 -38.99 11.91
C ALA A 279 8.25 -38.18 12.80
N GLU A 280 8.59 -37.96 14.07
CA GLU A 280 7.80 -37.09 14.94
C GLU A 280 7.91 -35.61 14.52
N GLU A 281 9.06 -35.21 13.97
CA GLU A 281 9.30 -33.84 13.52
C GLU A 281 8.42 -33.48 12.32
N THR A 282 8.23 -34.40 11.38
CA THR A 282 7.36 -34.17 10.22
C THR A 282 5.91 -33.95 10.64
N LEU A 283 5.42 -34.70 11.65
CA LEU A 283 4.09 -34.51 12.23
C LEU A 283 3.95 -33.15 12.92
N GLN A 284 4.96 -32.72 13.68
CA GLN A 284 4.94 -31.43 14.36
C GLN A 284 4.98 -30.26 13.35
N LEU A 285 5.81 -30.34 12.30
CA LEU A 285 5.84 -29.36 11.22
C LEU A 285 4.51 -29.28 10.47
N GLN A 286 3.90 -30.43 10.15
CA GLN A 286 2.58 -30.47 9.52
C GLN A 286 1.53 -29.77 10.40
N ARG A 287 1.55 -30.05 11.71
CA ARG A 287 0.66 -29.40 12.68
C ARG A 287 0.85 -27.89 12.71
N LEU A 288 2.09 -27.40 12.71
CA LEU A 288 2.40 -25.96 12.68
C LEU A 288 1.85 -25.30 11.40
N ILE A 289 2.03 -25.93 10.23
CA ILE A 289 1.49 -25.42 8.96
C ILE A 289 -0.04 -25.36 9.02
N HIS A 290 -0.71 -26.42 9.49
CA HIS A 290 -2.16 -26.44 9.59
C HIS A 290 -2.69 -25.34 10.53
N LEU A 291 -2.10 -25.18 11.72
CA LEU A 291 -2.50 -24.13 12.67
C LEU A 291 -2.39 -22.72 12.07
N MET A 292 -1.30 -22.45 11.35
CA MET A 292 -1.13 -21.18 10.64
C MET A 292 -2.17 -21.00 9.53
N LEU A 293 -2.39 -22.01 8.69
CA LEU A 293 -3.34 -21.93 7.57
C LEU A 293 -4.78 -21.76 8.05
N GLU A 294 -5.14 -22.39 9.16
CA GLU A 294 -6.45 -22.32 9.79
C GLU A 294 -6.68 -20.92 10.40
N SER A 295 -5.66 -20.36 11.04
CA SER A 295 -5.69 -18.99 11.59
C SER A 295 -5.84 -17.92 10.50
N LEU A 296 -5.29 -18.16 9.29
CA LEU A 296 -5.37 -17.23 8.15
C LEU A 296 -6.61 -17.44 7.27
N SER A 297 -7.56 -18.29 7.67
CA SER A 297 -8.76 -18.61 6.87
C SER A 297 -9.61 -17.37 6.53
N SER A 298 -9.92 -16.53 7.53
CA SER A 298 -10.72 -15.31 7.35
C SER A 298 -10.09 -14.33 6.36
N LEU A 299 -8.79 -14.10 6.48
CA LEU A 299 -8.00 -13.24 5.60
C LEU A 299 -8.02 -13.76 4.15
N ARG A 300 -7.88 -15.08 3.98
CA ARG A 300 -7.95 -15.72 2.66
C ARG A 300 -9.34 -15.59 2.04
N GLU A 301 -10.39 -15.75 2.84
CA GLU A 301 -11.78 -15.57 2.40
C GLU A 301 -12.06 -14.12 1.95
N SER A 302 -11.59 -13.13 2.72
CA SER A 302 -11.64 -11.71 2.34
C SER A 302 -10.96 -11.46 0.99
N LEU A 303 -9.72 -11.94 0.80
CA LEU A 303 -8.99 -11.78 -0.46
C LEU A 303 -9.70 -12.47 -1.63
N MET A 304 -10.26 -13.66 -1.41
CA MET A 304 -11.04 -14.36 -2.43
C MET A 304 -12.30 -13.57 -2.82
N ALA A 305 -12.98 -12.95 -1.87
CA ALA A 305 -14.15 -12.11 -2.14
C ALA A 305 -13.79 -10.88 -3.00
N VAL A 306 -12.63 -10.26 -2.75
CA VAL A 306 -12.11 -9.15 -3.58
C VAL A 306 -11.82 -9.62 -5.00
N ILE A 307 -11.13 -10.76 -5.16
CA ILE A 307 -10.80 -11.34 -6.48
C ILE A 307 -12.06 -11.68 -7.28
N GLN A 308 -13.10 -12.21 -6.62
CA GLN A 308 -14.35 -12.56 -7.29
C GLN A 308 -15.13 -11.33 -7.79
N LYS A 309 -15.10 -10.23 -7.04
CA LYS A 309 -15.74 -8.97 -7.45
C LYS A 309 -15.07 -8.36 -8.69
N GLU A 310 -13.75 -8.44 -8.79
CA GLU A 310 -13.00 -7.96 -9.97
C GLU A 310 -13.16 -8.86 -11.19
N LYS A 311 -13.45 -10.15 -11.04
CA LYS A 311 -13.67 -11.09 -12.16
C LYS A 311 -14.92 -10.79 -12.99
N LEU A 312 -15.83 -9.96 -12.49
CA LEU A 312 -16.94 -9.42 -13.29
C LEU A 312 -16.47 -8.35 -14.30
N ASP A 313 -15.26 -7.83 -14.15
CA ASP A 313 -14.60 -6.96 -15.10
C ASP A 313 -13.60 -7.81 -15.92
N GLU A 314 -13.66 -7.75 -17.25
CA GLU A 314 -13.09 -8.77 -18.17
C GLU A 314 -11.55 -8.97 -18.11
N SER A 315 -10.83 -8.22 -17.25
CA SER A 315 -9.37 -8.08 -17.26
C SER A 315 -8.58 -8.99 -16.31
N SER A 316 -9.19 -9.67 -15.31
CA SER A 316 -8.42 -10.43 -14.30
C SER A 316 -8.83 -11.91 -14.14
N ARG A 317 -8.25 -12.80 -14.97
CA ARG A 317 -8.56 -14.25 -14.94
C ARG A 317 -7.77 -15.07 -13.90
N TYR A 318 -6.82 -14.48 -13.19
CA TYR A 318 -5.93 -15.22 -12.29
C TYR A 318 -6.65 -15.73 -11.03
N SER A 319 -6.34 -16.95 -10.59
CA SER A 319 -6.76 -17.49 -9.30
C SER A 319 -5.81 -17.02 -8.19
N LEU A 320 -6.23 -17.10 -6.93
CA LEU A 320 -5.37 -16.78 -5.79
C LEU A 320 -4.10 -17.66 -5.75
N ASN A 321 -4.19 -18.89 -6.27
CA ASN A 321 -3.04 -19.79 -6.39
C ASN A 321 -2.02 -19.33 -7.44
N ASP A 322 -2.45 -18.59 -8.46
CA ASP A 322 -1.54 -18.01 -9.45
C ASP A 322 -0.85 -16.75 -8.91
N LEU A 323 -1.54 -16.03 -8.03
CA LEU A 323 -1.02 -14.82 -7.38
C LEU A 323 -0.10 -15.13 -6.19
N ILE A 324 -0.29 -16.29 -5.54
CA ILE A 324 0.48 -16.73 -4.38
C ILE A 324 0.90 -18.21 -4.56
N PRO A 325 1.84 -18.52 -5.48
CA PRO A 325 2.34 -19.88 -5.69
C PRO A 325 2.85 -20.54 -4.41
N SER A 326 3.46 -19.78 -3.50
CA SER A 326 3.98 -20.30 -2.25
C SER A 326 2.89 -20.76 -1.28
N LEU A 327 1.66 -20.21 -1.36
CA LEU A 327 0.52 -20.72 -0.60
C LEU A 327 0.09 -22.09 -1.11
N ARG A 328 0.06 -22.26 -2.44
CA ARG A 328 -0.25 -23.57 -3.02
C ARG A 328 0.83 -24.59 -2.62
N LYS A 329 2.09 -24.19 -2.66
CA LYS A 329 3.23 -25.04 -2.28
C LYS A 329 3.21 -25.43 -0.80
N ILE A 330 2.93 -24.51 0.12
CA ILE A 330 2.89 -24.82 1.56
C ILE A 330 1.73 -25.76 1.93
N CYS A 331 0.57 -25.63 1.28
CA CYS A 331 -0.52 -26.60 1.45
C CYS A 331 -0.08 -28.00 1.02
N LYS A 332 0.60 -28.12 -0.12
CA LYS A 332 1.09 -29.41 -0.60
C LYS A 332 2.25 -29.95 0.25
N LEU A 333 3.09 -29.07 0.81
CA LEU A 333 4.13 -29.46 1.76
C LEU A 333 3.53 -30.10 3.02
N ALA A 334 2.43 -29.56 3.54
CA ALA A 334 1.72 -30.18 4.68
C ALA A 334 1.25 -31.61 4.36
N GLU A 335 0.77 -31.86 3.14
CA GLU A 335 0.43 -33.22 2.69
C GLU A 335 1.67 -34.12 2.55
N LEU A 336 2.78 -33.58 2.02
CA LEU A 336 4.02 -34.32 1.80
C LEU A 336 4.65 -34.82 3.12
N LEU A 337 4.54 -34.06 4.20
CA LEU A 337 5.12 -34.40 5.51
C LEU A 337 4.53 -35.68 6.15
N ASP A 338 3.34 -36.11 5.71
CA ASP A 338 2.67 -37.34 6.16
C ASP A 338 2.57 -38.40 5.04
N MET A 339 3.19 -38.14 3.89
CA MET A 339 3.07 -38.99 2.71
C MET A 339 4.13 -40.10 2.72
N PRO A 340 3.78 -41.36 2.42
CA PRO A 340 4.78 -42.42 2.31
C PRO A 340 5.64 -42.24 1.04
N LEU A 341 6.91 -42.66 1.11
CA LEU A 341 7.92 -42.50 0.05
C LEU A 341 7.42 -42.87 -1.37
N LYS A 342 6.70 -44.00 -1.51
CA LYS A 342 6.16 -44.44 -2.80
C LYS A 342 5.12 -43.47 -3.37
N SER A 343 4.29 -42.87 -2.52
CA SER A 343 3.28 -41.91 -2.93
C SER A 343 3.92 -40.57 -3.33
N ILE A 344 4.97 -40.14 -2.63
CA ILE A 344 5.75 -38.95 -3.02
C ILE A 344 6.36 -39.16 -4.41
N THR A 345 6.95 -40.33 -4.64
CA THR A 345 7.55 -40.70 -5.94
C THR A 345 6.48 -40.70 -7.05
N ALA A 346 5.32 -41.29 -6.79
CA ALA A 346 4.21 -41.31 -7.75
C ALA A 346 3.67 -39.89 -8.04
N ALA A 347 3.56 -39.02 -7.03
CA ALA A 347 3.12 -37.63 -7.20
C ALA A 347 4.12 -36.80 -8.02
N TRP A 348 5.42 -37.12 -7.95
CA TRP A 348 6.40 -36.55 -8.87
C TRP A 348 6.21 -37.07 -10.30
N GLU A 349 6.06 -38.39 -10.46
CA GLU A 349 5.91 -39.05 -11.76
C GLU A 349 4.68 -38.59 -12.55
N THR A 350 3.58 -38.29 -11.86
CA THR A 350 2.35 -37.75 -12.48
C THR A 350 2.47 -36.26 -12.83
N GLY A 351 3.58 -35.61 -12.47
CA GLY A 351 3.78 -34.16 -12.61
C GLY A 351 3.00 -33.33 -11.60
N GLU A 352 2.33 -33.96 -10.61
CA GLU A 352 1.55 -33.24 -9.60
C GLU A 352 2.44 -32.25 -8.84
N LEU A 353 3.56 -32.70 -8.27
CA LEU A 353 4.46 -31.83 -7.48
C LEU A 353 5.04 -30.66 -8.30
N LEU A 354 5.32 -30.87 -9.59
CA LEU A 354 5.73 -29.80 -10.50
C LEU A 354 4.65 -28.71 -10.61
N THR A 355 3.37 -29.10 -10.71
CA THR A 355 2.27 -28.12 -10.77
C THR A 355 2.12 -27.33 -9.48
N PHE A 356 2.55 -27.88 -8.33
CA PHE A 356 2.58 -27.17 -7.04
C PHE A 356 3.87 -26.35 -6.83
N GLY A 357 4.76 -26.31 -7.82
CA GLY A 357 5.96 -25.47 -7.81
C GLY A 357 7.16 -26.10 -7.09
N PHE A 358 7.18 -27.42 -6.91
CA PHE A 358 8.37 -28.13 -6.43
C PHE A 358 9.35 -28.36 -7.57
N THR A 359 10.64 -28.22 -7.25
CA THR A 359 11.76 -28.57 -8.13
C THR A 359 12.27 -29.97 -7.81
N ILE A 360 13.02 -30.57 -8.75
CA ILE A 360 13.57 -31.91 -8.55
C ILE A 360 14.49 -31.97 -7.33
N SER A 361 15.37 -30.98 -7.17
CA SER A 361 16.28 -30.89 -6.03
C SER A 361 15.53 -30.80 -4.70
N GLU A 362 14.49 -29.98 -4.63
CA GLU A 362 13.67 -29.87 -3.41
C GLU A 362 13.02 -31.20 -3.04
N VAL A 363 12.54 -31.97 -4.03
CA VAL A 363 11.90 -33.28 -3.75
C VAL A 363 12.93 -34.32 -3.35
N GLU A 364 14.09 -34.36 -3.99
CA GLU A 364 15.18 -35.26 -3.63
C GLU A 364 15.68 -34.98 -2.21
N ASP A 365 15.95 -33.72 -1.90
CA ASP A 365 16.50 -33.31 -0.60
C ASP A 365 15.46 -33.55 0.51
N PHE A 366 14.18 -33.28 0.25
CA PHE A 366 13.08 -33.65 1.14
C PHE A 366 13.02 -35.16 1.41
N ILE A 367 13.16 -36.01 0.38
CA ILE A 367 13.19 -37.47 0.55
C ILE A 367 14.41 -37.90 1.37
N LYS A 368 15.58 -37.33 1.09
CA LYS A 368 16.82 -37.64 1.83
C LYS A 368 16.70 -37.25 3.30
N ALA A 369 16.02 -36.13 3.59
CA ALA A 369 15.82 -35.63 4.94
C ALA A 369 14.87 -36.48 5.79
N ILE A 370 13.80 -37.04 5.21
CA ILE A 370 12.77 -37.79 5.98
C ILE A 370 13.05 -39.29 6.03
N PHE A 371 13.54 -39.88 4.94
CA PHE A 371 13.65 -41.32 4.80
C PHE A 371 15.10 -41.79 4.99
N ALA A 372 15.32 -42.75 5.89
CA ALA A 372 16.62 -43.36 6.11
C ALA A 372 17.17 -44.06 4.84
N ASP A 373 18.50 -44.21 4.77
CA ASP A 373 19.13 -44.88 3.64
C ASP A 373 18.67 -46.33 3.51
N SER A 374 17.98 -46.63 2.41
CA SER A 374 17.43 -47.94 2.13
C SER A 374 17.44 -48.22 0.63
N PRO A 375 17.41 -49.49 0.20
CA PRO A 375 17.28 -49.84 -1.20
C PRO A 375 16.05 -49.19 -1.86
N LEU A 376 14.93 -49.12 -1.13
CA LEU A 376 13.71 -48.48 -1.60
C LEU A 376 13.90 -46.98 -1.83
N ARG A 377 14.60 -46.28 -0.93
CA ARG A 377 14.93 -44.85 -1.11
C ARG A 377 15.76 -44.62 -2.37
N LYS A 378 16.80 -45.45 -2.59
CA LYS A 378 17.65 -45.36 -3.78
C LYS A 378 16.87 -45.59 -5.08
N GLU A 379 15.97 -46.58 -5.09
CA GLU A 379 15.09 -46.84 -6.23
C GLU A 379 14.16 -45.66 -6.52
N CYS A 380 13.51 -45.10 -5.50
CA CYS A 380 12.61 -43.96 -5.64
C CYS A 380 13.34 -42.69 -6.14
N LEU A 381 14.51 -42.38 -5.60
CA LEU A 381 15.33 -41.25 -6.06
C LEU A 381 15.75 -41.42 -7.52
N TRP A 382 16.21 -42.62 -7.90
CA TRP A 382 16.54 -42.92 -9.30
C TRP A 382 15.34 -42.72 -10.23
N ARG A 383 14.12 -43.09 -9.82
CA ARG A 383 12.91 -42.85 -10.63
C ARG A 383 12.63 -41.36 -10.83
N ILE A 384 12.78 -40.55 -9.78
CA ILE A 384 12.57 -39.09 -9.83
C ILE A 384 13.53 -38.41 -10.81
N GLU A 385 14.79 -38.83 -10.80
CA GLU A 385 15.84 -38.36 -11.73
C GLU A 385 15.50 -38.70 -13.19
N ASN A 386 15.04 -39.93 -13.47
CA ASN A 386 14.81 -40.40 -14.83
C ASN A 386 13.50 -39.91 -15.47
N VAL A 387 12.52 -39.45 -14.69
CA VAL A 387 11.28 -38.88 -15.23
C VAL A 387 11.47 -37.45 -15.76
N SER A 388 12.54 -36.79 -15.29
CA SER A 388 12.87 -35.41 -15.66
C SER A 388 13.88 -35.32 -16.81
N SER A 389 14.23 -36.47 -17.40
CA SER A 389 15.04 -36.64 -18.62
C SER A 389 14.11 -36.91 -19.81
#